data_AF-A0A841LEB0-F1
#
_entry.id   AF-A0A841LEB0-F1
#
_cell.length_a   1.000
_cell.length_b   1.000
_cell.length_c   1.000
_cell.angle_alpha   90.00
_cell.angle_beta   90.00
_cell.angle_gamma   90.00
#
_symmetry.space_group_name_H-M   'P 1'
#
loop_
_entity.id
_entity.type
_entity.pdbx_description
1 polymer ?
#
loop_
_entity_poly.entity_id
_entity_poly.type
_entity_poly.pdbx_seq_one_letter_code
_entity_poly.pdbx_strand_id
1 'polypeptide(L)'
;MRNKIVFGLTFIVAYGIQVAHAAMLGAPEIIMLLVAGLVFFGFFGGIFMLIYFLIKKNQTTSSNPAPNTVAINFAPPLTYPNSTIEETTDKKEIGKGNVRIALPQQHEIRYVGIEEIVRCEADNNYTNFFFNDGDQLLISKSLKEYSDLLKPHGFVRAHQSHLVNPKFVKSWLKEDGGTLLMDSGDKIPVSKPNRELVKEVLGK
;
A
#
# COMPACT_ATOMS: atom_id res chain seq x y z
N MET A 1 0.70 20.86 5.21
CA MET A 1 1.58 20.49 6.35
C MET A 1 2.05 21.68 7.20
N ARG A 2 1.88 22.94 6.76
CA ARG A 2 2.40 24.14 7.45
C ARG A 2 1.67 24.53 8.74
N ASN A 3 0.42 24.08 8.93
CA ASN A 3 -0.38 24.49 10.10
C ASN A 3 -0.15 23.65 11.35
N LYS A 4 0.38 22.42 11.25
CA LYS A 4 0.58 21.53 12.42
C LYS A 4 1.74 21.96 13.32
N ILE A 5 2.75 22.62 12.76
CA ILE A 5 3.93 23.12 13.50
C ILE A 5 3.57 24.38 14.30
N VAL A 6 2.67 25.22 13.77
CA VAL A 6 2.25 26.47 14.43
C VAL A 6 1.48 26.20 15.72
N PHE A 7 0.63 25.16 15.75
CA PHE A 7 -0.10 24.78 16.97
C PHE A 7 0.81 24.24 18.08
N GLY A 8 1.88 23.51 17.74
CA GLY A 8 2.84 23.03 18.74
C GLY A 8 3.64 24.17 19.38
N LEU A 9 4.05 25.14 18.56
CA LEU A 9 4.83 26.30 19.03
C LEU A 9 3.99 27.24 19.90
N THR A 10 2.73 27.49 19.55
CA THR A 10 1.83 28.32 20.37
C THR A 10 1.52 27.67 21.72
N PHE A 11 1.41 26.34 21.77
CA PHE A 11 1.17 25.62 23.02
C PHE A 11 2.38 25.66 23.96
N ILE A 12 3.60 25.51 23.43
CA ILE A 12 4.84 25.59 24.21
C ILE A 12 5.04 27.02 24.77
N VAL A 13 4.76 28.04 23.95
CA VAL A 13 4.87 29.44 24.39
C VAL A 13 3.79 29.78 25.44
N ALA A 14 2.53 29.37 25.24
CA ALA A 14 1.46 29.61 26.21
C ALA A 14 1.69 28.89 27.54
N TYR A 15 2.10 27.62 27.51
CA TYR A 15 2.35 26.84 28.72
C TYR A 15 3.63 27.30 29.44
N GLY A 16 4.68 27.69 28.70
CA GLY A 16 5.89 28.26 29.27
C GLY A 16 5.65 29.60 29.98
N ILE A 17 4.75 30.44 29.47
CA ILE A 17 4.34 31.70 30.11
C ILE A 17 3.59 31.46 31.43
N GLN A 18 2.76 30.41 31.51
CA GLN A 18 2.09 30.01 32.77
C GLN A 18 3.07 29.52 33.84
N VAL A 19 4.14 28.81 33.45
CA VAL A 19 5.20 28.35 34.38
C VAL A 19 6.03 29.53 34.92
N ALA A 20 6.27 30.57 34.11
CA ALA A 20 7.00 31.76 34.55
C ALA A 20 6.25 32.60 35.61
N HIS A 21 4.91 32.59 35.61
CA HIS A 21 4.10 33.22 36.66
C HIS A 21 4.04 32.42 37.97
N ALA A 22 4.42 31.13 37.97
CA ALA A 22 4.42 30.29 39.17
C ALA A 22 5.53 30.63 40.16
N ALA A 23 6.48 31.50 39.80
CA ALA A 23 7.51 32.01 40.71
C ALA A 23 6.99 33.12 41.67
N MET A 24 5.73 33.55 41.53
CA MET A 24 5.12 34.61 42.36
C MET A 24 3.84 34.19 43.10
N LEU A 25 3.49 32.92 43.12
CA LEU A 25 2.23 32.40 43.67
C LEU A 25 2.50 31.25 44.66
N GLY A 26 1.70 31.18 45.72
CA GLY A 26 1.97 30.37 46.90
C GLY A 26 1.82 28.85 46.67
N ALA A 27 2.06 28.09 47.75
CA ALA A 27 1.91 26.63 47.76
C ALA A 27 0.61 26.07 47.12
N PRO A 28 -0.60 26.68 47.25
CA PRO A 28 -1.81 26.09 46.68
C PRO A 28 -1.88 26.13 45.15
N GLU A 29 -1.32 27.14 44.47
CA GLU A 29 -1.31 27.19 43.00
C GLU A 29 -0.39 26.12 42.40
N ILE A 30 0.75 25.86 43.06
CA ILE A 30 1.71 24.82 42.65
C ILE A 30 1.07 23.43 42.74
N ILE A 31 0.29 23.17 43.79
CA ILE A 31 -0.42 21.88 43.97
C ILE A 31 -1.47 21.70 42.86
N MET A 32 -2.24 22.74 42.53
CA MET A 32 -3.24 22.68 41.46
C MET A 32 -2.58 22.44 40.09
N LEU A 33 -1.42 23.05 39.82
CA LEU A 33 -0.67 22.85 38.58
C LEU A 33 -0.09 21.43 38.50
N LEU A 34 0.42 20.89 39.61
CA LEU A 34 0.93 19.52 39.69
C LEU A 34 -0.19 18.50 39.47
N VAL A 35 -1.35 18.67 40.12
CA VAL A 35 -2.52 17.80 39.96
C VAL A 35 -3.06 17.87 38.53
N ALA A 36 -3.18 19.07 37.94
CA ALA A 36 -3.59 19.24 36.55
C ALA A 36 -2.61 18.56 35.58
N GLY A 37 -1.30 18.70 35.81
CA GLY A 37 -0.26 18.03 35.03
C GLY A 37 -0.33 16.50 35.13
N LEU A 38 -0.64 15.94 36.30
CA LEU A 38 -0.76 14.49 36.53
C LEU A 38 -1.99 13.90 35.81
N VAL A 39 -3.12 14.63 35.82
CA VAL A 39 -4.32 14.25 35.06
C VAL A 39 -4.05 14.32 33.55
N PHE A 40 -3.34 15.35 33.07
CA PHE A 40 -2.98 15.49 31.67
C PHE A 40 -2.02 14.38 31.21
N PHE A 41 -0.97 14.09 31.97
CA PHE A 41 -0.01 13.03 31.63
C PHE A 41 -0.65 11.63 31.66
N GLY A 42 -1.54 11.36 32.62
CA GLY A 42 -2.26 10.09 32.69
C GLY A 42 -3.20 9.86 31.52
N PHE A 43 -3.96 10.89 31.12
CA PHE A 43 -4.94 10.78 30.05
C PHE A 43 -4.27 10.69 28.67
N PHE A 44 -3.29 11.57 28.39
CA PHE A 44 -2.57 11.54 27.12
C PHE A 44 -1.63 10.34 27.01
N GLY A 45 -0.97 9.93 28.10
CA GLY A 45 -0.11 8.75 28.11
C GLY A 45 -0.89 7.46 27.79
N GLY A 46 -2.07 7.27 28.39
CA GLY A 46 -2.93 6.12 28.12
C GLY A 46 -3.44 6.09 26.67
N ILE A 47 -3.88 7.24 26.15
CA ILE A 47 -4.31 7.38 24.75
C ILE A 47 -3.14 7.12 23.80
N PHE A 48 -1.94 7.63 24.10
CA PHE A 48 -0.76 7.38 23.28
C PHE A 48 -0.31 5.91 23.32
N MET A 49 -0.43 5.24 24.47
CA MET A 49 -0.15 3.80 24.61
C MET A 49 -1.19 2.95 23.87
N LEU A 50 -2.46 3.34 23.88
CA LEU A 50 -3.52 2.70 23.09
C LEU A 50 -3.28 2.90 21.59
N ILE A 51 -2.95 4.11 21.16
CA ILE A 51 -2.59 4.40 19.76
C ILE A 51 -1.36 3.60 19.35
N TYR A 52 -0.33 3.55 20.20
CA TYR A 52 0.86 2.74 19.98
C TYR A 52 0.52 1.24 19.89
N PHE A 53 -0.35 0.73 20.75
CA PHE A 53 -0.79 -0.65 20.75
C PHE A 53 -1.64 -1.00 19.51
N LEU A 54 -2.51 -0.09 19.06
CA LEU A 54 -3.30 -0.25 17.84
C LEU A 54 -2.41 -0.24 16.59
N ILE A 55 -1.36 0.58 16.58
CA ILE A 55 -0.33 0.57 15.52
C ILE A 55 0.50 -0.72 15.60
N LYS A 56 0.86 -1.21 16.79
CA LYS A 56 1.68 -2.42 16.95
C LYS A 56 0.92 -3.70 16.59
N LYS A 57 -0.37 -3.80 16.93
CA LYS A 57 -1.20 -4.97 16.63
C LYS A 57 -1.33 -5.23 15.12
N ASN A 58 -1.27 -4.18 14.29
CA ASN A 58 -1.37 -4.31 12.83
C ASN A 58 -0.09 -4.78 12.13
N GLN A 59 1.06 -4.86 12.84
CA GLN A 59 2.35 -5.24 12.25
C GLN A 59 2.74 -6.71 12.50
N THR A 60 2.02 -7.44 13.35
CA THR A 60 2.43 -8.80 13.78
C THR A 60 1.97 -9.94 12.87
N THR A 61 1.31 -9.64 11.74
CA THR A 61 0.96 -10.66 10.73
C THR A 61 1.61 -10.36 9.39
N SER A 62 2.94 -10.41 9.32
CA SER A 62 3.67 -10.90 8.13
C SER A 62 5.18 -10.95 8.44
N SER A 63 5.63 -11.98 9.15
CA SER A 63 7.02 -12.42 9.04
C SER A 63 7.03 -13.65 8.13
N ASN A 64 7.30 -13.42 6.85
CA ASN A 64 7.69 -14.46 5.91
C ASN A 64 9.20 -14.74 6.08
N PRO A 65 9.63 -15.94 6.50
CA PRO A 65 11.02 -16.34 6.40
C PRO A 65 11.27 -16.98 5.02
N ALA A 66 12.24 -16.46 4.28
CA ALA A 66 12.97 -17.20 3.24
C ALA A 66 14.41 -17.40 3.75
N PRO A 67 15.28 -18.23 3.11
CA PRO A 67 15.06 -19.25 2.07
C PRO A 67 15.68 -20.63 2.44
N ASN A 68 15.21 -21.69 1.77
CA ASN A 68 15.87 -22.98 1.48
C ASN A 68 17.08 -23.43 2.33
N THR A 69 16.86 -24.46 3.15
CA THR A 69 17.87 -25.49 3.45
C THR A 69 17.28 -26.86 3.12
N VAL A 70 17.96 -27.54 2.21
CA VAL A 70 17.74 -28.93 1.81
C VAL A 70 17.83 -29.84 3.04
N ALA A 71 16.78 -30.58 3.34
CA ALA A 71 16.85 -31.79 4.16
C ALA A 71 15.90 -32.83 3.58
N ILE A 72 16.54 -33.93 3.20
CA ILE A 72 16.01 -35.12 2.58
C ILE A 72 15.24 -35.90 3.66
N ASN A 73 14.14 -36.57 3.27
CA ASN A 73 13.61 -37.84 3.82
C ASN A 73 12.20 -37.88 4.45
N PHE A 74 11.31 -38.58 3.71
CA PHE A 74 10.29 -39.55 4.14
C PHE A 74 9.17 -39.11 5.11
N ALA A 75 8.02 -38.72 4.54
CA ALA A 75 6.69 -39.23 4.92
C ALA A 75 5.64 -38.85 3.84
N PRO A 76 4.69 -39.73 3.48
CA PRO A 76 3.64 -39.40 2.52
C PRO A 76 2.68 -38.35 3.13
N PRO A 77 2.21 -37.35 2.37
CA PRO A 77 1.27 -36.38 2.90
C PRO A 77 -0.09 -37.06 3.15
N LEU A 78 -0.54 -37.01 4.40
CA LEU A 78 -1.91 -37.37 4.77
C LEU A 78 -2.87 -36.35 4.17
N THR A 79 -3.84 -36.90 3.45
CA THR A 79 -4.98 -36.34 2.73
C THR A 79 -5.64 -35.13 3.41
N TYR A 80 -5.61 -33.96 2.75
CA TYR A 80 -6.64 -32.93 2.95
C TYR A 80 -7.89 -33.34 2.15
N PRO A 81 -9.10 -33.35 2.74
CA PRO A 81 -10.32 -33.72 2.02
C PRO A 81 -10.62 -32.67 0.94
N ASN A 82 -10.57 -33.11 -0.31
CA ASN A 82 -11.17 -32.37 -1.42
C ASN A 82 -12.68 -32.29 -1.20
N SER A 83 -13.25 -31.09 -1.23
CA SER A 83 -14.69 -30.92 -1.39
C SER A 83 -15.10 -31.44 -2.77
N THR A 84 -15.74 -32.61 -2.77
CA THR A 84 -16.35 -33.25 -3.93
C THR A 84 -17.32 -32.32 -4.63
N ILE A 85 -17.01 -31.92 -5.87
CA ILE A 85 -17.97 -31.95 -6.99
C ILE A 85 -17.24 -32.51 -8.21
N GLU A 86 -17.43 -33.82 -8.40
CA GLU A 86 -17.49 -34.60 -9.64
C GLU A 86 -16.54 -34.25 -10.81
N GLU A 87 -15.47 -35.02 -10.91
CA GLU A 87 -14.68 -35.18 -12.12
C GLU A 87 -15.32 -36.25 -13.02
N THR A 88 -16.19 -35.84 -13.95
CA THR A 88 -16.45 -36.65 -15.16
C THR A 88 -15.57 -36.12 -16.28
N THR A 89 -14.41 -36.76 -16.43
CA THR A 89 -13.78 -37.12 -17.71
C THR A 89 -14.28 -36.38 -18.94
N ASP A 90 -13.56 -35.32 -19.35
CA ASP A 90 -13.28 -35.08 -20.76
C ASP A 90 -11.96 -34.34 -20.94
N LYS A 91 -11.14 -34.83 -21.86
CA LYS A 91 -9.84 -34.26 -22.22
C LYS A 91 -10.10 -32.97 -22.98
N LYS A 92 -10.21 -31.84 -22.27
CA LYS A 92 -10.40 -30.52 -22.87
C LYS A 92 -9.16 -29.67 -22.66
N GLU A 93 -8.69 -29.09 -23.75
CA GLU A 93 -7.49 -28.26 -23.86
C GLU A 93 -7.27 -27.36 -22.64
N ILE A 94 -6.02 -27.23 -22.17
CA ILE A 94 -5.62 -26.26 -21.14
C ILE A 94 -5.75 -24.87 -21.76
N GLY A 95 -6.99 -24.40 -21.86
CA GLY A 95 -7.32 -23.03 -22.16
C GLY A 95 -6.69 -22.19 -21.06
N LYS A 96 -5.86 -21.23 -21.47
CA LYS A 96 -5.24 -20.21 -20.63
C LYS A 96 -6.29 -19.69 -19.63
N GLY A 97 -6.25 -20.18 -18.40
CA GLY A 97 -7.22 -19.80 -17.38
C GLY A 97 -7.13 -18.30 -17.14
N ASN A 98 -8.26 -17.60 -17.24
CA ASN A 98 -8.32 -16.16 -16.99
C ASN A 98 -7.90 -15.92 -15.54
N VAL A 99 -6.66 -15.46 -15.34
CA VAL A 99 -6.12 -15.21 -14.01
C VAL A 99 -6.79 -13.96 -13.48
N ARG A 100 -7.42 -14.07 -12.31
CA ARG A 100 -8.13 -12.98 -11.65
C ARG A 100 -7.41 -12.58 -10.38
N ILE A 101 -7.48 -11.29 -10.04
CA ILE A 101 -7.00 -10.74 -8.77
C ILE A 101 -8.18 -10.30 -7.91
N ALA A 102 -8.02 -10.44 -6.59
CA ALA A 102 -8.98 -9.95 -5.62
C ALA A 102 -8.57 -8.54 -5.15
N LEU A 103 -9.46 -7.58 -5.36
CA LEU A 103 -9.31 -6.18 -4.96
C LEU A 103 -10.25 -5.88 -3.79
N PRO A 104 -9.76 -5.91 -2.54
CA PRO A 104 -10.59 -5.68 -1.36
C PRO A 104 -10.93 -4.19 -1.23
N GLN A 105 -12.22 -3.89 -1.20
CA GLN A 105 -12.78 -2.58 -0.85
C GLN A 105 -13.35 -2.59 0.56
N GLN A 106 -13.87 -1.43 1.00
CA GLN A 106 -14.48 -1.28 2.32
C GLN A 106 -15.73 -2.15 2.52
N HIS A 107 -16.52 -2.36 1.46
CA HIS A 107 -17.81 -3.04 1.54
C HIS A 107 -17.86 -4.39 0.79
N GLU A 108 -16.92 -4.63 -0.13
CA GLU A 108 -16.91 -5.84 -0.98
C GLU A 108 -15.48 -6.21 -1.41
N ILE A 109 -15.30 -7.44 -1.91
CA ILE A 109 -14.09 -7.85 -2.62
C ILE A 109 -14.45 -7.97 -4.10
N ARG A 110 -13.85 -7.12 -4.93
CA ARG A 110 -14.06 -7.16 -6.38
C ARG A 110 -13.02 -8.09 -7.01
N TYR A 111 -13.48 -9.10 -7.74
CA TYR A 111 -12.60 -9.97 -8.53
C TYR A 111 -12.49 -9.42 -9.95
N VAL A 112 -11.27 -9.13 -10.40
CA VAL A 112 -11.02 -8.51 -11.71
C VAL A 112 -10.04 -9.36 -12.51
N GLY A 113 -10.26 -9.49 -13.82
CA GLY A 113 -9.31 -10.15 -14.73
C GLY A 113 -8.04 -9.32 -14.87
N ILE A 114 -6.87 -9.98 -14.86
CA ILE A 114 -5.59 -9.26 -15.03
C ILE A 114 -5.51 -8.62 -16.42
N GLU A 115 -6.11 -9.24 -17.43
CA GLU A 115 -6.23 -8.66 -18.78
C GLU A 115 -7.05 -7.38 -18.86
N GLU A 116 -7.96 -7.12 -17.92
CA GLU A 116 -8.83 -5.93 -17.91
C GLU A 116 -8.08 -4.70 -17.38
N ILE A 117 -6.95 -4.89 -16.67
CA ILE A 117 -6.20 -3.83 -16.02
C ILE A 117 -5.24 -3.16 -17.01
N VAL A 118 -5.47 -1.88 -17.25
CA VAL A 118 -4.67 -1.04 -18.16
C VAL A 118 -3.46 -0.45 -17.43
N ARG A 119 -3.69 0.19 -16.28
CA ARG A 119 -2.65 0.80 -15.47
C ARG A 119 -3.07 0.92 -14.01
N CYS A 120 -2.09 1.13 -13.14
CA CYS A 120 -2.29 1.48 -11.74
C CYS A 120 -1.49 2.72 -11.39
N GLU A 121 -2.07 3.59 -10.57
CA GLU A 121 -1.46 4.83 -10.10
C GLU A 121 -1.40 4.85 -8.58
N ALA A 122 -0.27 5.26 -8.02
CA ALA A 122 -0.12 5.45 -6.59
C ALA A 122 -0.68 6.80 -6.19
N ASP A 123 -1.63 6.80 -5.26
CA ASP A 123 -2.06 7.96 -4.51
C ASP A 123 -1.71 7.76 -3.03
N ASN A 124 -0.49 8.14 -2.66
CA ASN A 124 0.05 7.96 -1.31
C ASN A 124 0.04 6.48 -0.88
N ASN A 125 -0.83 6.11 0.08
CA ASN A 125 -0.99 4.74 0.58
C ASN A 125 -2.14 3.99 -0.13
N TYR A 126 -2.71 4.60 -1.16
CA TYR A 126 -3.76 4.04 -1.98
C TYR A 126 -3.25 3.78 -3.39
N THR A 127 -3.91 2.86 -4.08
CA THR A 127 -3.65 2.55 -5.48
C THR A 127 -4.94 2.72 -6.25
N ASN A 128 -4.94 3.55 -7.28
CA ASN A 128 -6.03 3.67 -8.22
C ASN A 128 -5.78 2.73 -9.40
N PHE A 129 -6.69 1.79 -9.63
CA PHE A 129 -6.70 0.88 -10.76
C PHE A 129 -7.52 1.47 -11.89
N PHE A 130 -7.03 1.37 -13.11
CA PHE A 130 -7.72 1.81 -14.32
C PHE A 130 -7.97 0.60 -15.21
N PHE A 131 -9.21 0.37 -15.59
CA PHE A 131 -9.62 -0.76 -16.41
C PHE A 131 -9.88 -0.35 -17.86
N ASN A 132 -9.91 -1.33 -18.75
CA ASN A 132 -10.19 -1.17 -20.18
C ASN A 132 -11.58 -0.58 -20.46
N ASP A 133 -12.55 -0.85 -19.60
CA ASP A 133 -13.92 -0.33 -19.70
C ASP A 133 -14.05 1.15 -19.31
N GLY A 134 -12.95 1.78 -18.87
CA GLY A 134 -12.91 3.15 -18.38
C GLY A 134 -13.21 3.30 -16.89
N ASP A 135 -13.66 2.22 -16.24
CA ASP A 135 -13.85 2.15 -14.79
C ASP A 135 -12.54 2.38 -14.04
N GLN A 136 -12.67 2.93 -12.82
CA GLN A 136 -11.57 3.15 -11.90
C GLN A 136 -11.90 2.62 -10.50
N LEU A 137 -10.89 2.11 -9.81
CA LEU A 137 -11.07 1.53 -8.48
C LEU A 137 -9.94 1.92 -7.54
N LEU A 138 -10.29 2.61 -6.46
CA LEU A 138 -9.34 2.97 -5.41
C LEU A 138 -9.25 1.85 -4.37
N ILE A 139 -8.03 1.42 -4.07
CA ILE A 139 -7.73 0.38 -3.08
C ILE A 139 -6.77 0.90 -2.02
N SER A 140 -7.06 0.59 -0.75
CA SER A 140 -6.27 0.99 0.43
C SER A 140 -5.00 0.13 0.64
N LYS A 141 -4.26 -0.13 -0.43
CA LYS A 141 -2.96 -0.81 -0.40
C LYS A 141 -1.97 -0.07 -1.27
N SER A 142 -0.69 -0.24 -0.95
CA SER A 142 0.38 0.46 -1.65
C SER A 142 0.59 -0.10 -3.06
N LEU A 143 1.00 0.77 -3.99
CA LEU A 143 1.35 0.36 -5.36
C LEU A 143 2.48 -0.67 -5.37
N LYS A 144 3.36 -0.65 -4.36
CA LYS A 144 4.48 -1.58 -4.25
C LYS A 144 4.00 -3.04 -4.15
N GLU A 145 3.04 -3.30 -3.26
CA GLU A 145 2.47 -4.64 -3.10
C GLU A 145 1.86 -5.17 -4.39
N TYR A 146 1.09 -4.33 -5.08
CA TYR A 146 0.48 -4.69 -6.35
C TYR A 146 1.50 -4.81 -7.48
N SER A 147 2.57 -4.00 -7.47
CA SER A 147 3.64 -4.15 -8.44
C SER A 147 4.33 -5.51 -8.32
N ASP A 148 4.57 -5.99 -7.10
CA ASP A 148 5.17 -7.31 -6.88
C ASP A 148 4.21 -8.44 -7.27
N LEU A 149 2.92 -8.28 -6.98
CA LEU A 149 1.87 -9.24 -7.36
C LEU A 149 1.65 -9.33 -8.89
N LEU A 150 1.69 -8.20 -9.58
CA LEU A 150 1.39 -8.11 -11.01
C LEU A 150 2.62 -8.27 -11.92
N LYS A 151 3.83 -8.18 -11.37
CA LYS A 151 5.08 -8.36 -12.12
C LYS A 151 5.18 -9.70 -12.87
N PRO A 152 4.80 -10.86 -12.29
CA PRO A 152 4.78 -12.14 -13.00
C PRO A 152 3.81 -12.15 -14.19
N HIS A 153 2.82 -11.26 -14.22
CA HIS A 153 1.83 -11.15 -15.29
C HIS A 153 2.23 -10.16 -16.38
N GLY A 154 3.46 -9.62 -16.31
CA GLY A 154 4.03 -8.74 -17.32
C GLY A 154 3.80 -7.24 -17.06
N PHE A 155 3.30 -6.86 -15.88
CA PHE A 155 3.20 -5.44 -15.52
C PHE A 155 4.59 -4.86 -15.24
N VAL A 156 4.81 -3.64 -15.71
CA VAL A 156 6.10 -2.94 -15.57
C VAL A 156 5.91 -1.62 -14.84
N ARG A 157 6.80 -1.35 -13.87
CA ARG A 157 6.77 -0.11 -13.11
C ARG A 157 7.49 1.00 -13.87
N ALA A 158 6.73 1.81 -14.62
CA ALA A 158 7.28 2.91 -15.41
C ALA A 158 7.81 4.07 -14.54
N HIS A 159 7.12 4.38 -13.45
CA HIS A 159 7.46 5.47 -12.53
C HIS A 159 7.32 5.03 -11.06
N GLN A 160 7.75 5.87 -10.12
CA GLN A 160 7.50 5.60 -8.69
C GLN A 160 6.00 5.51 -8.37
N SER A 161 5.18 6.28 -9.10
CA SER A 161 3.72 6.35 -8.94
C SER A 161 2.94 5.62 -10.03
N HIS A 162 3.58 5.01 -11.04
CA HIS A 162 2.87 4.40 -12.16
C HIS A 162 3.35 2.98 -12.44
N LEU A 163 2.40 2.05 -12.45
CA LEU A 163 2.54 0.67 -12.92
C LEU A 163 1.68 0.52 -14.17
N VAL A 164 2.25 0.02 -15.25
CA VAL A 164 1.57 -0.06 -16.55
C VAL A 164 1.57 -1.48 -17.07
N ASN A 165 0.50 -1.83 -17.77
CA ASN A 165 0.44 -3.05 -18.56
C ASN A 165 0.98 -2.75 -19.98
N PRO A 166 2.12 -3.33 -20.39
CA PRO A 166 2.73 -3.09 -21.70
C PRO A 166 1.80 -3.40 -22.88
N LYS A 167 0.80 -4.28 -22.69
CA LYS A 167 -0.17 -4.64 -23.73
C LYS A 167 -1.06 -3.48 -24.18
N PHE A 168 -1.26 -2.49 -23.32
CA PHE A 168 -2.09 -1.31 -23.57
C PHE A 168 -1.26 -0.06 -23.90
N VAL A 169 0.03 -0.24 -24.21
CA VAL A 169 0.92 0.86 -24.59
C VAL A 169 0.82 1.07 -26.11
N LYS A 170 0.32 2.23 -26.51
CA LYS A 170 0.18 2.63 -27.90
C LYS A 170 1.50 3.05 -28.53
N SER A 171 2.29 3.87 -27.84
CA SER A 171 3.57 4.35 -28.36
C SER A 171 4.51 4.85 -27.27
N TRP A 172 5.82 4.85 -27.58
CA TRP A 172 6.85 5.48 -26.76
C TRP A 172 7.19 6.86 -27.32
N LEU A 173 6.87 7.91 -26.58
CA LEU A 173 7.23 9.30 -26.86
C LEU A 173 8.63 9.60 -26.30
N LYS A 174 9.48 10.23 -27.11
CA LYS A 174 10.85 10.62 -26.72
C LYS A 174 10.92 11.98 -26.00
N GLU A 175 9.78 12.51 -25.59
CA GLU A 175 9.64 13.78 -24.86
C GLU A 175 10.15 13.62 -23.42
N ASP A 176 10.86 14.64 -22.91
CA ASP A 176 11.30 14.79 -21.51
C ASP A 176 11.93 13.57 -20.83
N GLY A 177 12.68 12.77 -21.60
CA GLY A 177 13.41 11.61 -21.09
C GLY A 177 12.70 10.27 -21.23
N GLY A 178 11.47 10.26 -21.78
CA GLY A 178 10.70 9.07 -22.11
C GLY A 178 9.30 9.10 -21.49
N THR A 179 8.27 9.10 -22.32
CA THR A 179 6.86 9.05 -21.91
C THR A 179 6.14 7.95 -22.68
N LEU A 180 5.31 7.16 -22.01
CA LEU A 180 4.44 6.17 -22.64
C LEU A 180 3.10 6.82 -22.98
N LEU A 181 2.62 6.61 -24.19
CA LEU A 181 1.25 6.89 -24.57
C LEU A 181 0.46 5.59 -24.46
N MET A 182 -0.57 5.59 -23.61
CA MET A 182 -1.49 4.45 -23.43
C MET A 182 -2.60 4.47 -24.50
N ASP A 183 -3.28 3.34 -24.68
CA ASP A 183 -4.46 3.26 -25.57
C ASP A 183 -5.63 4.13 -25.09
N SER A 184 -5.74 4.36 -23.77
CA SER A 184 -6.68 5.33 -23.19
C SER A 184 -6.39 6.79 -23.57
N GLY A 185 -5.22 7.07 -24.15
CA GLY A 185 -4.71 8.42 -24.40
C GLY A 185 -3.90 9.02 -23.24
N ASP A 186 -3.80 8.32 -22.11
CA ASP A 186 -3.01 8.76 -20.95
C ASP A 186 -1.51 8.80 -21.30
N LYS A 187 -0.84 9.85 -20.83
CA LYS A 187 0.62 10.00 -20.92
C LYS A 187 1.26 9.62 -19.59
N ILE A 188 2.08 8.57 -19.58
CA ILE A 188 2.75 8.07 -18.37
C ILE A 188 4.24 8.37 -18.44
N PRO A 189 4.80 9.20 -17.54
CA PRO A 189 6.22 9.49 -17.54
C PRO A 189 7.03 8.26 -17.12
N VAL A 190 8.18 8.03 -17.74
CA VAL A 190 9.09 6.95 -17.37
C VAL A 190 10.27 7.52 -16.60
N SER A 191 10.51 6.98 -15.41
CA SER A 191 11.66 7.40 -14.61
C SER A 191 12.98 6.95 -15.27
N LYS A 192 14.04 7.75 -15.12
CA LYS A 192 15.39 7.44 -15.62
C LYS A 192 15.87 6.01 -15.29
N PRO A 193 15.78 5.52 -14.04
CA PRO A 193 16.25 4.16 -13.70
C PRO A 193 15.38 3.05 -14.31
N ASN A 194 14.07 3.28 -14.48
CA ASN A 194 13.18 2.24 -15.02
C ASN A 194 13.13 2.23 -16.55
N ARG A 195 13.74 3.22 -17.21
CA ARG A 195 13.70 3.37 -18.66
C ARG A 195 14.28 2.17 -19.40
N GLU A 196 15.36 1.58 -18.90
CA GLU A 196 15.98 0.39 -19.52
C GLU A 196 15.05 -0.81 -19.41
N LEU A 197 14.51 -1.06 -18.22
CA LEU A 197 13.54 -2.13 -17.97
C LEU A 197 12.31 -2.00 -18.88
N VAL A 198 11.73 -0.81 -19.00
CA VAL A 198 10.53 -0.63 -19.83
C VAL A 198 10.84 -0.82 -21.32
N LYS A 199 12.02 -0.42 -21.79
CA LYS A 199 12.46 -0.67 -23.17
C LYS A 199 12.61 -2.16 -23.47
N GLU A 200 13.27 -2.89 -22.56
CA GLU A 200 13.44 -4.34 -22.66
C GLU A 200 12.08 -5.05 -22.77
N VAL A 201 11.14 -4.69 -21.90
CA VAL A 201 9.78 -5.26 -21.90
C VAL A 201 9.00 -4.95 -23.19
N LEU A 202 9.22 -3.78 -23.78
CA LEU A 202 8.59 -3.38 -25.05
C LEU A 202 9.32 -3.93 -26.29
N GLY A 203 10.41 -4.69 -26.11
CA GLY A 203 11.17 -5.28 -27.21
C GLY A 203 11.93 -4.25 -28.07
N LYS A 204 12.41 -3.15 -27.47
CA LYS A 204 13.21 -2.12 -28.14
C LYS A 204 14.63 -2.01 -27.59
#